data_AF-A0A9P0DZT8-F1
#
_entry.id   AF-A0A9P0DZT8-F1
#
_cell.length_a   1.000
_cell.length_b   1.000
_cell.length_c   1.000
_cell.angle_alpha   90.00
_cell.angle_beta   90.00
_cell.angle_gamma   90.00
#
_symmetry.space_group_name_H-M   'P 1'
#
loop_
_entity.id
_entity.type
_entity.pdbx_description
1 polymer ?
#
loop_
_entity_poly.entity_id
_entity_poly.type
_entity_poly.pdbx_seq_one_letter_code
_entity_poly.pdbx_strand_id
1 'polypeptide(L)'
;MPRETSAEQLNEFKSKQKTLDTLTTGSGNPVCSKSASLTVGKRGPILIQDFTLIDELAHFDRERIPERVVHAKGAGAFGYFEVTHDVTKYTKLSVFSQIGKRTPVGVRFSTVGGESGSADTARDPRGFAVKFYAEDGIWDVVGNNTPIFFIRDPILFPSFIHTQKRNPVTHLKDADMFWDFISLRPETTHQVLFLFSDRGTPDGYRHMNGYGSHTFKLVNAKGEVHYCKFHYKTNQGIKNLSASRAAELGGSDPDYSIRDLYNAIANKQYPSWTWYLQVMTPKEAETSKINPFDITKVWSHAEFPLIPVGKMVLDRNPKNYFAEVEQIAFSPAHMIPGVEPSPDKMLQGRLFSYTDTHRHRLGANYNQLPVNCPYRTKLSNSQRDGPMAYENQDGTPNYFPNSFNGPLPDPSSATSQFTVVGDVERHESGDEDNFSQATLFYRKTLKAEERKRLIENISGNLKDAADFIQERALKNFSKVDEEFGKLLKEALSQQTRAAKPHL
;
A
#
# COMPACT_ATOMS: atom_id res chain seq x y z
N MET A 1 17.34 4.23 31.70
CA MET A 1 17.67 4.33 30.25
C MET A 1 17.05 5.60 29.71
N PRO A 2 17.71 6.33 28.79
CA PRO A 2 17.07 7.48 28.13
C PRO A 2 15.80 7.02 27.40
N ARG A 3 14.81 7.91 27.29
CA ARG A 3 13.59 7.63 26.54
C ARG A 3 13.90 7.51 25.05
N GLU A 4 13.03 6.82 24.31
CA GLU A 4 13.13 6.75 22.86
C GLU A 4 12.89 8.11 22.20
N THR A 5 13.45 8.33 21.02
CA THR A 5 13.29 9.56 20.23
C THR A 5 11.83 9.95 19.97
N SER A 6 10.96 8.98 19.68
CA SER A 6 9.53 9.23 19.50
C SER A 6 8.86 9.81 20.76
N ALA A 7 9.32 9.42 21.95
CA ALA A 7 8.82 9.94 23.22
C ALA A 7 9.40 11.33 23.57
N GLU A 8 10.42 11.79 22.83
CA GLU A 8 11.04 13.11 23.03
C GLU A 8 10.47 14.20 22.12
N GLN A 9 9.52 13.89 21.23
CA GLN A 9 9.01 14.83 20.22
C GLN A 9 8.59 16.20 20.79
N LEU A 10 7.88 16.24 21.92
CA LEU A 10 7.46 17.50 22.55
C LEU A 10 8.64 18.26 23.20
N ASN A 11 9.64 17.56 23.73
CA ASN A 11 10.83 18.21 24.28
C ASN A 11 11.70 18.77 23.16
N GLU A 12 11.81 18.05 22.04
CA GLU A 12 12.45 18.57 20.84
C GLU A 12 11.74 19.82 20.31
N PHE A 13 10.40 19.80 20.23
CA PHE A 13 9.62 20.97 19.83
C PHE A 13 9.92 22.16 20.76
N LYS A 14 9.81 21.96 22.08
CA LYS A 14 10.10 22.98 23.09
C LYS A 14 11.53 23.52 22.97
N SER A 15 12.51 22.68 22.67
CA SER A 15 13.92 23.11 22.53
C SER A 15 14.17 23.95 21.27
N LYS A 16 13.39 23.72 20.20
CA LYS A 16 13.50 24.43 18.91
C LYS A 16 12.73 25.75 18.91
N GLN A 17 11.64 25.84 19.70
CA GLN A 17 10.85 27.06 19.83
C GLN A 17 11.48 28.04 20.81
N LYS A 18 12.10 29.10 20.26
CA LYS A 18 12.78 30.15 21.06
C LYS A 18 11.84 31.27 21.50
N THR A 19 10.69 31.41 20.84
CA THR A 19 9.69 32.44 21.10
C THR A 19 8.32 31.78 21.24
N LEU A 20 7.47 32.34 22.10
CA LEU A 20 6.08 31.92 22.22
C LEU A 20 5.23 32.78 21.29
N ASP A 21 4.44 32.14 20.44
CA ASP A 21 3.50 32.83 19.57
C ASP A 21 2.23 33.20 20.34
N THR A 22 1.60 34.31 19.94
CA THR A 22 0.26 34.66 20.41
C THR A 22 -0.74 33.66 19.82
N LEU A 23 -1.52 33.01 20.70
CA LEU A 23 -2.62 32.16 20.26
C LEU A 23 -3.65 33.00 19.48
N THR A 24 -4.09 32.50 18.33
CA THR A 24 -5.13 33.13 17.53
C THR A 24 -6.28 32.17 17.23
N THR A 25 -7.44 32.71 16.87
CA THR A 25 -8.52 31.98 16.19
C THR A 25 -8.09 31.56 14.78
N GLY A 26 -8.91 30.76 14.09
CA GLY A 26 -8.70 30.37 12.69
C GLY A 26 -8.67 31.55 11.71
N SER A 27 -9.32 32.67 12.05
CA SER A 27 -9.26 33.94 11.31
C SER A 27 -8.05 34.82 11.66
N GLY A 28 -7.17 34.37 12.56
CA GLY A 28 -5.98 35.11 12.98
C GLY A 28 -6.22 36.15 14.07
N ASN A 29 -7.37 36.17 14.74
CA ASN A 29 -7.64 37.12 15.82
C ASN A 29 -6.97 36.66 17.12
N PRO A 30 -6.21 37.53 17.82
CA PRO A 30 -5.59 37.17 19.10
C PRO A 30 -6.61 36.72 20.14
N VAL A 31 -6.33 35.61 20.82
CA VAL A 31 -7.18 35.04 21.87
C VAL A 31 -6.71 35.54 23.23
N CYS A 32 -7.60 36.24 23.95
CA CYS A 32 -7.30 36.78 25.28
C CYS A 32 -7.17 35.67 26.35
N SER A 33 -8.06 34.68 26.33
CA SER A 33 -8.04 33.53 27.24
C SER A 33 -8.66 32.31 26.57
N LYS A 34 -8.15 31.12 26.90
CA LYS A 34 -8.64 29.81 26.44
C LYS A 34 -8.88 28.84 27.61
N SER A 35 -8.92 29.34 28.84
CA SER A 35 -9.15 28.52 30.04
C SER A 35 -10.62 28.52 30.50
N ALA A 36 -11.48 29.33 29.88
CA ALA A 36 -12.90 29.45 30.22
C ALA A 36 -13.69 29.99 29.01
N SER A 37 -14.95 29.59 28.91
CA SER A 37 -15.92 30.15 27.98
C SER A 37 -16.53 31.45 28.52
N LEU A 38 -17.10 32.26 27.63
CA LEU A 38 -17.79 33.49 27.97
C LEU A 38 -19.20 33.20 28.51
N THR A 39 -19.47 33.66 29.73
CA THR A 39 -20.73 33.42 30.45
C THR A 39 -21.37 34.68 31.01
N VAL A 40 -22.68 34.63 31.32
CA VAL A 40 -23.38 35.68 32.09
C VAL A 40 -23.07 35.53 33.59
N GLY A 41 -21.93 36.07 34.02
CA GLY A 41 -21.45 35.91 35.40
C GLY A 41 -20.88 34.52 35.68
N LYS A 42 -20.30 34.33 36.88
CA LYS A 42 -19.49 33.13 37.22
C LYS A 42 -20.25 31.79 37.18
N ARG A 43 -21.59 31.80 37.21
CA ARG A 43 -22.46 30.61 37.26
C ARG A 43 -23.61 30.68 36.25
N GLY A 44 -23.58 31.64 35.32
CA GLY A 44 -24.62 31.78 34.31
C GLY A 44 -24.35 30.94 33.07
N PRO A 45 -25.28 30.97 32.09
CA PRO A 45 -25.12 30.26 30.83
C PRO A 45 -23.98 30.82 29.98
N ILE A 46 -23.45 29.99 29.07
CA ILE A 46 -22.53 30.40 28.02
C ILE A 46 -23.25 31.27 26.98
N LEU A 47 -22.47 32.07 26.24
CA LEU A 47 -22.99 32.95 25.20
C LEU A 47 -22.60 32.47 23.79
N ILE A 48 -23.54 32.50 22.86
CA ILE A 48 -23.28 32.21 21.43
C ILE A 48 -22.33 33.23 20.77
N GLN A 49 -22.08 34.37 21.42
CA GLN A 49 -21.10 35.36 20.94
C GLN A 49 -19.65 34.99 21.29
N ASP A 50 -19.41 33.91 22.01
CA ASP A 50 -18.06 33.39 22.26
C ASP A 50 -17.49 32.77 20.98
N PHE A 51 -16.94 33.62 20.11
CA PHE A 51 -16.39 33.19 18.83
C PHE A 51 -15.20 32.23 19.00
N THR A 52 -14.36 32.41 20.02
CA THR A 52 -13.21 31.52 20.26
C THR A 52 -13.68 30.10 20.53
N LEU A 53 -14.70 29.93 21.39
CA LEU A 53 -15.32 28.64 21.68
C LEU A 53 -15.90 27.99 20.42
N ILE A 54 -16.67 28.76 19.64
CA ILE A 54 -17.38 28.23 18.46
C ILE A 54 -16.39 27.82 17.36
N ASP A 55 -15.40 28.66 17.08
CA ASP A 55 -14.37 28.40 16.06
C ASP A 55 -13.58 27.12 16.38
N GLU A 56 -13.15 26.96 17.62
CA GLU A 56 -12.41 25.77 18.07
C GLU A 56 -13.25 24.49 18.00
N LEU A 57 -14.46 24.50 18.57
CA LEU A 57 -15.34 23.32 18.55
C LEU A 57 -15.72 22.93 17.12
N ALA A 58 -16.04 23.91 16.27
CA ALA A 58 -16.42 23.64 14.89
C ALA A 58 -15.29 22.99 14.07
N HIS A 59 -14.04 23.37 14.31
CA HIS A 59 -12.89 22.71 13.69
C HIS A 59 -12.65 21.31 14.27
N PHE A 60 -12.68 21.16 15.59
CA PHE A 60 -12.53 19.87 16.28
C PHE A 60 -13.51 18.82 15.73
N ASP A 61 -14.77 19.19 15.58
CA ASP A 61 -15.83 18.33 15.06
C ASP A 61 -15.60 17.85 13.60
N ARG A 62 -14.66 18.49 12.88
CA ARG A 62 -14.35 18.23 11.46
C ARG A 62 -12.93 17.71 11.23
N GLU A 63 -12.20 17.34 12.27
CA GLU A 63 -10.83 16.82 12.13
C GLU A 63 -10.76 15.47 11.41
N ARG A 64 -11.81 14.64 11.50
CA ARG A 64 -11.81 13.29 10.91
C ARG A 64 -12.24 13.35 9.46
N ILE A 65 -11.41 12.76 8.59
CA ILE A 65 -11.77 12.38 7.22
C ILE A 65 -12.01 10.88 7.15
N PRO A 66 -12.68 10.35 6.10
CA PRO A 66 -12.76 8.91 5.91
C PRO A 66 -11.36 8.28 5.89
N GLU A 67 -11.18 7.16 6.58
CA GLU A 67 -9.94 6.39 6.44
C GLU A 67 -9.87 5.75 5.03
N ARG A 68 -8.70 5.22 4.66
CA ARG A 68 -8.62 4.41 3.44
C ARG A 68 -9.46 3.15 3.64
N VAL A 69 -10.32 2.83 2.67
CA VAL A 69 -11.19 1.64 2.72
C VAL A 69 -10.41 0.33 2.92
N VAL A 70 -9.18 0.29 2.42
CA VAL A 70 -8.16 -0.74 2.69
C VAL A 70 -6.87 -0.05 3.07
N HIS A 71 -6.00 -0.71 3.83
CA HIS A 71 -4.72 -0.14 4.24
C HIS A 71 -4.85 1.12 5.12
N ALA A 72 -5.86 1.16 5.99
CA ALA A 72 -6.14 2.30 6.88
C ALA A 72 -4.98 2.54 7.86
N LYS A 73 -4.55 1.51 8.61
CA LYS A 73 -3.42 1.62 9.54
C LYS A 73 -2.08 1.62 8.80
N GLY A 74 -1.22 2.61 9.07
CA GLY A 74 0.08 2.70 8.40
C GLY A 74 1.07 3.70 8.98
N ALA A 75 2.27 3.71 8.40
CA ALA A 75 3.34 4.66 8.71
C ALA A 75 3.89 5.24 7.42
N GLY A 76 4.37 6.48 7.46
CA GLY A 76 4.97 7.14 6.31
C GLY A 76 6.34 7.70 6.62
N ALA A 77 7.19 7.75 5.60
CA ALA A 77 8.50 8.38 5.65
C ALA A 77 8.92 8.85 4.26
N PHE A 78 9.94 9.70 4.21
CA PHE A 78 10.43 10.31 2.99
C PHE A 78 11.94 10.09 2.85
N GLY A 79 12.44 10.26 1.63
CA GLY A 79 13.86 10.28 1.35
C GLY A 79 14.12 10.38 -0.14
N TYR A 80 14.97 9.52 -0.68
CA TYR A 80 15.34 9.54 -2.09
C TYR A 80 15.52 8.15 -2.68
N PHE A 81 15.37 8.07 -4.00
CA PHE A 81 15.83 6.97 -4.83
C PHE A 81 17.07 7.42 -5.61
N GLU A 82 18.12 6.60 -5.60
CA GLU A 82 19.37 6.82 -6.32
C GLU A 82 19.60 5.70 -7.33
N VAL A 83 19.78 6.05 -8.61
CA VAL A 83 20.13 5.08 -9.65
C VAL A 83 21.56 4.60 -9.44
N THR A 84 21.78 3.29 -9.49
CA THR A 84 23.13 2.69 -9.34
C THR A 84 23.56 1.89 -10.57
N HIS A 85 22.62 1.50 -11.43
CA HIS A 85 22.88 0.72 -12.63
C HIS A 85 22.09 1.29 -13.81
N ASP A 86 22.69 1.24 -15.00
CA ASP A 86 22.04 1.69 -16.22
C ASP A 86 21.03 0.64 -16.69
N VAL A 87 19.76 1.04 -16.75
CA VAL A 87 18.64 0.25 -17.29
C VAL A 87 17.92 0.96 -18.44
N THR A 88 18.52 2.01 -19.01
CA THR A 88 17.92 2.85 -20.08
C THR A 88 17.63 2.06 -21.35
N LYS A 89 18.33 0.94 -21.56
CA LYS A 89 18.02 -0.01 -22.65
C LYS A 89 16.59 -0.58 -22.57
N TYR A 90 15.98 -0.60 -21.38
CA TYR A 90 14.61 -1.10 -21.17
C TYR A 90 13.57 0.01 -21.09
N THR A 91 13.96 1.22 -20.67
CA THR A 91 13.00 2.29 -20.39
C THR A 91 13.57 3.70 -20.59
N LYS A 92 12.72 4.62 -21.04
CA LYS A 92 12.99 6.07 -21.07
C LYS A 92 12.56 6.79 -19.79
N LEU A 93 12.22 6.05 -18.73
CA LEU A 93 11.77 6.60 -17.45
C LEU A 93 12.79 7.60 -16.90
N SER A 94 12.35 8.85 -16.70
CA SER A 94 13.21 9.93 -16.24
C SER A 94 13.89 9.58 -14.91
N VAL A 95 13.20 8.88 -14.00
CA VAL A 95 13.72 8.45 -12.68
C VAL A 95 14.94 7.52 -12.81
N PHE A 96 15.08 6.78 -13.92
CA PHE A 96 16.18 5.84 -14.17
C PHE A 96 17.22 6.36 -15.19
N SER A 97 17.09 7.61 -15.63
CA SER A 97 17.84 8.16 -16.77
C SER A 97 19.36 8.17 -16.65
N GLN A 98 19.92 8.23 -15.43
CA GLN A 98 21.36 8.35 -15.23
C GLN A 98 21.80 7.77 -13.88
N ILE A 99 22.88 7.00 -13.87
CA ILE A 99 23.55 6.54 -12.64
C ILE A 99 23.94 7.75 -11.77
N GLY A 100 23.64 7.66 -10.47
CA GLY A 100 23.85 8.74 -9.51
C GLY A 100 22.71 9.76 -9.43
N LYS A 101 21.73 9.72 -10.37
CA LYS A 101 20.55 10.58 -10.28
C LYS A 101 19.77 10.26 -9.01
N ARG A 102 19.42 11.32 -8.26
CA ARG A 102 18.54 11.24 -7.09
C ARG A 102 17.18 11.84 -7.36
N THR A 103 16.15 11.09 -7.01
CA THR A 103 14.74 11.49 -7.12
C THR A 103 14.12 11.43 -5.72
N PRO A 104 13.54 12.53 -5.20
CA PRO A 104 12.84 12.49 -3.92
C PRO A 104 11.69 11.48 -3.94
N VAL A 105 11.49 10.80 -2.81
CA VAL A 105 10.39 9.84 -2.64
C VAL A 105 9.59 10.08 -1.37
N GLY A 106 8.29 9.78 -1.44
CA GLY A 106 7.42 9.58 -0.30
C GLY A 106 6.96 8.13 -0.24
N VAL A 107 7.01 7.51 0.94
CA VAL A 107 6.66 6.10 1.14
C VAL A 107 5.60 5.98 2.22
N ARG A 108 4.63 5.08 1.99
CA ARG A 108 3.69 4.65 3.04
C ARG A 108 3.65 3.14 3.14
N PHE A 109 3.85 2.66 4.36
CA PHE A 109 3.63 1.29 4.78
C PHE A 109 2.28 1.14 5.46
N SER A 110 1.71 -0.06 5.45
CA SER A 110 0.40 -0.31 6.06
C SER A 110 0.10 -1.79 6.25
N THR A 111 -0.83 -2.13 7.13
CA THR A 111 -1.59 -3.40 7.07
C THR A 111 -2.68 -3.27 5.99
N VAL A 112 -3.68 -4.16 5.90
CA VAL A 112 -4.73 -4.16 4.86
C VAL A 112 -6.14 -4.14 5.45
N GLY A 113 -6.50 -5.17 6.23
CA GLY A 113 -7.89 -5.43 6.64
C GLY A 113 -8.36 -4.57 7.80
N GLY A 114 -7.44 -4.22 8.72
CA GLY A 114 -7.73 -3.45 9.93
C GLY A 114 -7.98 -1.97 9.67
N GLU A 115 -8.81 -1.38 10.54
CA GLU A 115 -9.12 0.06 10.56
C GLU A 115 -7.96 0.87 11.18
N SER A 116 -8.08 2.20 11.23
CA SER A 116 -7.02 3.12 11.67
C SER A 116 -6.48 2.87 13.08
N GLY A 117 -7.27 2.27 13.97
CA GLY A 117 -6.87 1.90 15.33
C GLY A 117 -6.41 0.45 15.52
N SER A 118 -6.29 -0.32 14.44
CA SER A 118 -5.85 -1.72 14.51
C SER A 118 -4.35 -1.86 14.80
N ALA A 119 -3.91 -3.06 15.21
CA ALA A 119 -2.51 -3.32 15.54
C ALA A 119 -1.62 -3.56 14.31
N ASP A 120 -0.43 -2.95 14.30
CA ASP A 120 0.56 -3.05 13.22
C ASP A 120 1.10 -4.48 13.01
N THR A 121 1.11 -5.30 14.06
CA THR A 121 1.71 -6.65 14.07
C THR A 121 0.72 -7.76 13.69
N ALA A 122 -0.52 -7.43 13.34
CA ALA A 122 -1.50 -8.42 12.87
C ALA A 122 -0.99 -9.19 11.64
N ARG A 123 -1.37 -10.48 11.52
CA ARG A 123 -1.09 -11.27 10.31
C ARG A 123 -1.88 -10.69 9.15
N ASP A 124 -1.18 -10.12 8.19
CA ASP A 124 -1.79 -9.40 7.05
C ASP A 124 -0.71 -9.21 5.98
N PRO A 125 -1.02 -9.02 4.67
CA PRO A 125 -0.04 -8.40 3.79
C PRO A 125 0.37 -7.02 4.32
N ARG A 126 1.47 -6.49 3.81
CA ARG A 126 1.83 -5.10 4.08
C ARG A 126 1.82 -4.29 2.79
N GLY A 127 1.09 -3.18 2.80
CA GLY A 127 1.20 -2.16 1.76
C GLY A 127 2.60 -1.54 1.80
N PHE A 128 3.19 -1.33 0.63
CA PHE A 128 4.48 -0.69 0.47
C PHE A 128 4.44 0.18 -0.79
N ALA A 129 3.79 1.34 -0.65
CA ALA A 129 3.59 2.30 -1.73
C ALA A 129 4.72 3.33 -1.77
N VAL A 130 5.23 3.61 -2.96
CA VAL A 130 6.33 4.56 -3.20
C VAL A 130 5.90 5.58 -4.25
N LYS A 131 6.01 6.85 -3.90
CA LYS A 131 5.77 8.01 -4.76
C LYS A 131 7.11 8.62 -5.14
N PHE A 132 7.39 8.72 -6.43
CA PHE A 132 8.55 9.41 -6.97
C PHE A 132 8.12 10.79 -7.45
N TYR A 133 8.78 11.83 -6.92
CA TYR A 133 8.62 13.19 -7.41
C TYR A 133 9.66 13.40 -8.52
N ALA A 134 9.27 13.16 -9.76
CA ALA A 134 10.11 13.31 -10.95
C ALA A 134 9.89 14.68 -11.63
N GLU A 135 10.78 15.06 -12.52
CA GLU A 135 10.69 16.32 -13.28
C GLU A 135 9.55 16.34 -14.31
N ASP A 136 9.10 15.17 -14.75
CA ASP A 136 8.03 14.93 -15.72
C ASP A 136 6.75 14.41 -15.06
N GLY A 137 6.64 14.52 -13.73
CA GLY A 137 5.42 14.27 -12.98
C GLY A 137 5.60 13.36 -11.77
N ILE A 138 4.48 12.81 -11.29
CA ILE A 138 4.47 11.80 -10.23
C ILE A 138 4.46 10.42 -10.87
N TRP A 139 5.37 9.56 -10.42
CA TRP A 139 5.28 8.13 -10.66
C TRP A 139 5.01 7.41 -9.33
N ASP A 140 3.93 6.64 -9.25
CA ASP A 140 3.60 5.86 -8.06
C ASP A 140 3.73 4.35 -8.32
N VAL A 141 4.57 3.68 -7.53
CA VAL A 141 4.63 2.22 -7.45
C VAL A 141 3.90 1.79 -6.19
N VAL A 142 2.62 1.45 -6.34
CA VAL A 142 1.74 1.11 -5.22
C VAL A 142 1.79 -0.39 -4.94
N GLY A 143 2.91 -0.82 -4.38
CA GLY A 143 3.21 -2.24 -4.16
C GLY A 143 2.78 -2.79 -2.80
N ASN A 144 3.15 -4.05 -2.58
CA ASN A 144 2.98 -4.79 -1.32
C ASN A 144 4.29 -5.48 -0.91
N ASN A 145 4.34 -6.05 0.28
CA ASN A 145 5.43 -6.92 0.75
C ASN A 145 5.42 -8.35 0.16
N THR A 146 4.56 -8.60 -0.82
CA THR A 146 4.41 -9.87 -1.53
C THR A 146 4.48 -9.66 -3.05
N PRO A 147 5.12 -10.59 -3.80
CA PRO A 147 5.18 -10.50 -5.26
C PRO A 147 3.87 -10.87 -5.97
N ILE A 148 2.86 -11.35 -5.24
CA ILE A 148 1.60 -11.86 -5.78
C ILE A 148 0.40 -11.31 -4.99
N PHE A 149 -0.81 -11.61 -5.45
CA PHE A 149 -2.03 -11.28 -4.74
C PHE A 149 -3.00 -12.47 -4.69
N PHE A 150 -4.09 -12.32 -3.92
CA PHE A 150 -5.06 -13.39 -3.67
C PHE A 150 -5.94 -13.70 -4.88
N ILE A 151 -6.29 -12.69 -5.66
CA ILE A 151 -7.23 -12.80 -6.78
C ILE A 151 -6.60 -12.20 -8.03
N ARG A 152 -7.06 -12.65 -9.19
CA ARG A 152 -6.56 -12.22 -10.52
C ARG A 152 -7.55 -11.40 -11.33
N ASP A 153 -8.72 -11.10 -10.79
CA ASP A 153 -9.73 -10.28 -11.45
C ASP A 153 -10.31 -9.24 -10.47
N PRO A 154 -10.32 -7.93 -10.82
CA PRO A 154 -10.70 -6.86 -9.91
C PRO A 154 -12.18 -6.89 -9.51
N ILE A 155 -13.05 -7.56 -10.28
CA ILE A 155 -14.47 -7.64 -9.92
C ILE A 155 -14.70 -8.34 -8.57
N LEU A 156 -13.77 -9.24 -8.18
CA LEU A 156 -13.82 -9.95 -6.91
C LEU A 156 -13.19 -9.16 -5.75
N PHE A 157 -12.53 -8.03 -6.01
CA PHE A 157 -11.79 -7.29 -4.99
C PHE A 157 -12.68 -6.76 -3.86
N PRO A 158 -13.85 -6.14 -4.12
CA PRO A 158 -14.74 -5.72 -3.03
C PRO A 158 -15.20 -6.90 -2.16
N SER A 159 -15.60 -8.02 -2.78
CA SER A 159 -16.00 -9.23 -2.05
C SER A 159 -14.87 -9.79 -1.20
N PHE A 160 -13.65 -9.89 -1.76
CA PHE A 160 -12.47 -10.32 -1.02
C PHE A 160 -12.22 -9.40 0.19
N ILE A 161 -12.21 -8.08 -0.01
CA ILE A 161 -11.96 -7.13 1.08
C ILE A 161 -13.05 -7.21 2.17
N HIS A 162 -14.31 -7.42 1.81
CA HIS A 162 -15.37 -7.61 2.80
C HIS A 162 -15.09 -8.83 3.69
N THR A 163 -14.55 -9.92 3.15
CA THR A 163 -14.24 -11.12 3.95
C THR A 163 -13.07 -10.94 4.91
N GLN A 164 -12.18 -9.99 4.62
CA GLN A 164 -11.06 -9.62 5.52
C GLN A 164 -11.49 -8.64 6.63
N LYS A 165 -12.72 -8.11 6.53
CA LYS A 165 -13.27 -7.08 7.42
C LYS A 165 -14.32 -7.69 8.33
N ARG A 166 -15.38 -6.92 8.60
CA ARG A 166 -16.33 -7.19 9.68
C ARG A 166 -17.60 -7.77 9.10
N ASN A 167 -18.16 -8.75 9.80
CA ASN A 167 -19.49 -9.27 9.52
C ASN A 167 -20.52 -8.12 9.58
N PRO A 168 -21.44 -8.02 8.61
CA PRO A 168 -22.36 -6.88 8.50
C PRO A 168 -23.39 -6.79 9.64
N VAL A 169 -23.66 -7.88 10.35
CA VAL A 169 -24.61 -7.90 11.49
C VAL A 169 -23.86 -7.73 12.81
N THR A 170 -22.81 -8.51 13.04
CA THR A 170 -22.14 -8.55 14.36
C THR A 170 -21.01 -7.54 14.49
N HIS A 171 -20.52 -6.99 13.37
CA HIS A 171 -19.37 -6.11 13.33
C HIS A 171 -18.05 -6.73 13.84
N LEU A 172 -18.01 -8.06 14.00
CA LEU A 172 -16.84 -8.84 14.40
C LEU A 172 -16.05 -9.35 13.18
N LYS A 173 -14.78 -9.73 13.38
CA LYS A 173 -14.05 -10.55 12.41
C LYS A 173 -14.68 -11.95 12.37
N ASP A 174 -14.71 -12.55 11.20
CA ASP A 174 -15.50 -13.76 10.95
C ASP A 174 -14.68 -14.77 10.14
N ALA A 175 -14.37 -15.92 10.78
CA ALA A 175 -13.57 -16.98 10.17
C ALA A 175 -14.34 -17.70 9.05
N ASP A 176 -15.67 -17.79 9.13
CA ASP A 176 -16.49 -18.37 8.05
C ASP A 176 -16.40 -17.49 6.82
N MET A 177 -16.56 -16.18 6.96
CA MET A 177 -16.45 -15.25 5.82
C MET A 177 -15.07 -15.35 5.14
N PHE A 178 -13.99 -15.34 5.93
CA PHE A 178 -12.62 -15.45 5.40
C PHE A 178 -12.45 -16.78 4.66
N TRP A 179 -12.70 -17.92 5.32
CA TRP A 179 -12.39 -19.23 4.76
C TRP A 179 -13.39 -19.71 3.71
N ASP A 180 -14.64 -19.27 3.75
CA ASP A 180 -15.63 -19.59 2.70
C ASP A 180 -15.15 -19.05 1.35
N PHE A 181 -14.82 -17.76 1.29
CA PHE A 181 -14.30 -17.14 0.06
C PHE A 181 -12.97 -17.77 -0.38
N ILE A 182 -12.00 -17.91 0.53
CA ILE A 182 -10.68 -18.48 0.22
C ILE A 182 -10.81 -19.93 -0.31
N SER A 183 -11.69 -20.74 0.26
CA SER A 183 -11.86 -22.13 -0.18
C SER A 183 -12.72 -22.28 -1.44
N LEU A 184 -13.58 -21.31 -1.76
CA LEU A 184 -14.32 -21.25 -3.03
C LEU A 184 -13.48 -20.69 -4.19
N ARG A 185 -12.45 -19.91 -3.88
CA ARG A 185 -11.58 -19.23 -4.85
C ARG A 185 -10.15 -19.81 -4.79
N PRO A 186 -9.89 -20.95 -5.43
CA PRO A 186 -8.61 -21.65 -5.33
C PRO A 186 -7.41 -20.82 -5.83
N GLU A 187 -7.62 -19.79 -6.65
CA GLU A 187 -6.57 -18.85 -7.08
C GLU A 187 -5.89 -18.13 -5.90
N THR A 188 -6.56 -18.07 -4.74
CA THR A 188 -6.04 -17.46 -3.51
C THR A 188 -4.92 -18.27 -2.85
N THR A 189 -4.80 -19.55 -3.19
CA THR A 189 -3.94 -20.53 -2.50
C THR A 189 -2.50 -20.03 -2.36
N HIS A 190 -1.89 -19.52 -3.43
CA HIS A 190 -0.48 -19.13 -3.41
C HIS A 190 -0.22 -17.98 -2.41
N GLN A 191 -1.05 -16.94 -2.44
CA GLN A 191 -0.92 -15.81 -1.52
C GLN A 191 -1.35 -16.17 -0.09
N VAL A 192 -2.29 -17.09 0.11
CA VAL A 192 -2.65 -17.61 1.43
C VAL A 192 -1.47 -18.34 2.07
N LEU A 193 -0.74 -19.18 1.32
CA LEU A 193 0.48 -19.80 1.85
C LEU A 193 1.54 -18.76 2.22
N PHE A 194 1.70 -17.71 1.41
CA PHE A 194 2.61 -16.61 1.74
C PHE A 194 2.18 -15.88 3.03
N LEU A 195 0.88 -15.54 3.15
CA LEU A 195 0.30 -14.84 4.30
C LEU A 195 0.45 -15.64 5.60
N PHE A 196 0.23 -16.95 5.57
CA PHE A 196 0.33 -17.80 6.75
C PHE A 196 1.75 -18.32 7.02
N SER A 197 2.71 -18.03 6.13
CA SER A 197 4.13 -18.21 6.42
C SER A 197 4.63 -17.20 7.46
N ASP A 198 5.89 -17.30 7.86
CA ASP A 198 6.52 -16.33 8.77
C ASP A 198 6.44 -14.89 8.22
N ARG A 199 6.39 -14.71 6.89
CA ARG A 199 6.32 -13.38 6.26
C ARG A 199 4.99 -12.65 6.43
N GLY A 200 3.98 -13.29 7.01
CA GLY A 200 2.71 -12.65 7.36
C GLY A 200 2.77 -11.69 8.54
N THR A 201 3.83 -11.79 9.36
CA THR A 201 4.05 -10.96 10.56
C THR A 201 5.48 -10.41 10.56
N PRO A 202 5.84 -9.52 9.60
CA PRO A 202 7.18 -8.94 9.55
C PRO A 202 7.51 -8.16 10.83
N ASP A 203 8.79 -8.16 11.22
CA ASP A 203 9.28 -7.41 12.38
C ASP A 203 9.52 -5.94 11.98
N GLY A 204 8.47 -5.14 12.05
CA GLY A 204 8.49 -3.76 11.58
C GLY A 204 8.54 -3.64 10.06
N TYR A 205 8.39 -2.40 9.56
CA TYR A 205 8.36 -2.15 8.12
C TYR A 205 9.75 -2.23 7.45
N ARG A 206 10.84 -2.09 8.22
CA ARG A 206 12.21 -2.04 7.70
C ARG A 206 12.75 -3.42 7.29
N HIS A 207 12.18 -4.49 7.83
CA HIS A 207 12.65 -5.87 7.66
C HIS A 207 11.80 -6.70 6.68
N MET A 208 11.09 -6.04 5.77
CA MET A 208 10.37 -6.69 4.68
C MET A 208 10.83 -6.18 3.32
N ASN A 209 10.73 -7.03 2.30
CA ASN A 209 10.84 -6.59 0.91
C ASN A 209 9.57 -5.85 0.51
N GLY A 210 9.61 -5.16 -0.63
CA GLY A 210 8.41 -4.83 -1.37
C GLY A 210 8.54 -5.16 -2.85
N TYR A 211 7.39 -5.13 -3.51
CA TYR A 211 7.21 -5.58 -4.88
C TYR A 211 6.11 -4.75 -5.52
N GLY A 212 6.25 -4.44 -6.82
CA GLY A 212 5.14 -3.90 -7.60
C GLY A 212 4.01 -4.93 -7.80
N SER A 213 4.30 -6.21 -7.56
CA SER A 213 3.44 -7.40 -7.73
C SER A 213 2.99 -7.63 -9.17
N HIS A 214 2.31 -6.67 -9.77
CA HIS A 214 1.87 -6.69 -11.16
C HIS A 214 3.04 -6.75 -12.14
N THR A 215 2.74 -7.29 -13.31
CA THR A 215 3.54 -7.05 -14.51
C THR A 215 3.26 -5.63 -15.00
N PHE A 216 4.30 -4.87 -15.31
CA PHE A 216 4.23 -3.56 -15.95
C PHE A 216 4.89 -3.62 -17.31
N LYS A 217 4.75 -2.56 -18.09
CA LYS A 217 5.41 -2.38 -19.37
C LYS A 217 6.43 -1.24 -19.25
N LEU A 218 7.64 -1.48 -19.75
CA LEU A 218 8.70 -0.51 -19.91
C LEU A 218 8.90 -0.22 -21.40
N VAL A 219 9.09 1.06 -21.74
CA VAL A 219 9.29 1.50 -23.12
C VAL A 219 10.56 2.33 -23.17
N ASN A 220 11.53 1.93 -23.97
CA ASN A 220 12.80 2.66 -24.10
C ASN A 220 12.71 3.85 -25.07
N ALA A 221 13.81 4.58 -25.25
CA ALA A 221 13.86 5.74 -26.13
C ALA A 221 13.61 5.42 -27.62
N LYS A 222 13.76 4.15 -28.04
CA LYS A 222 13.46 3.67 -29.39
C LYS A 222 12.01 3.22 -29.57
N GLY A 223 11.20 3.26 -28.51
CA GLY A 223 9.84 2.73 -28.51
C GLY A 223 9.76 1.20 -28.32
N GLU A 224 10.86 0.54 -27.99
CA GLU A 224 10.87 -0.92 -27.78
C GLU A 224 10.24 -1.28 -26.44
N VAL A 225 9.30 -2.23 -26.49
CA VAL A 225 8.49 -2.66 -25.35
C VAL A 225 9.12 -3.84 -24.64
N HIS A 226 9.16 -3.78 -23.30
CA HIS A 226 9.58 -4.85 -22.42
C HIS A 226 8.57 -4.97 -21.27
N TYR A 227 8.22 -6.18 -20.85
CA TYR A 227 7.47 -6.37 -19.62
C TYR A 227 8.42 -6.44 -18.42
N CYS A 228 7.98 -5.96 -17.25
CA CYS A 228 8.79 -6.02 -16.05
C CYS A 228 8.01 -6.32 -14.77
N LYS A 229 8.74 -6.82 -13.76
CA LYS A 229 8.30 -6.86 -12.35
C LYS A 229 9.27 -6.03 -11.51
N PHE A 230 8.74 -5.13 -10.67
CA PHE A 230 9.56 -4.37 -9.71
C PHE A 230 9.76 -5.15 -8.41
N HIS A 231 11.00 -5.23 -7.94
CA HIS A 231 11.37 -5.79 -6.64
C HIS A 231 12.23 -4.80 -5.87
N TYR A 232 11.96 -4.57 -4.60
CA TYR A 232 12.80 -3.75 -3.74
C TYR A 232 13.11 -4.51 -2.46
N LYS A 233 14.35 -5.03 -2.39
CA LYS A 233 14.82 -5.95 -1.35
C LYS A 233 15.38 -5.17 -0.18
N THR A 234 14.97 -5.52 1.04
CA THR A 234 15.45 -4.84 2.26
C THR A 234 16.95 -5.06 2.45
N ASN A 235 17.68 -3.98 2.72
CA ASN A 235 19.10 -4.05 3.07
C ASN A 235 19.31 -4.31 4.58
N GLN A 236 18.24 -4.34 5.37
CA GLN A 236 18.27 -4.63 6.80
C GLN A 236 18.13 -6.15 7.09
N GLY A 237 17.93 -6.96 6.05
CA GLY A 237 17.61 -8.38 6.16
C GLY A 237 16.13 -8.63 6.48
N ILE A 238 15.60 -9.74 5.97
CA ILE A 238 14.25 -10.19 6.28
C ILE A 238 14.19 -10.67 7.73
N LYS A 239 13.23 -10.15 8.50
CA LYS A 239 12.99 -10.55 9.89
C LYS A 239 11.49 -10.56 10.15
N ASN A 240 11.02 -11.56 10.88
CA ASN A 240 9.61 -11.77 11.18
C ASN A 240 9.42 -12.03 12.68
N LEU A 241 8.25 -11.68 13.18
CA LEU A 241 7.77 -12.01 14.51
C LEU A 241 7.13 -13.41 14.50
N SER A 242 7.30 -14.16 15.58
CA SER A 242 6.47 -15.35 15.81
C SER A 242 5.01 -14.93 16.01
N ALA A 243 4.06 -15.83 15.77
CA ALA A 243 2.63 -15.55 15.96
C ALA A 243 2.31 -15.08 17.40
N SER A 244 2.93 -15.70 18.41
CA SER A 244 2.75 -15.31 19.81
C SER A 244 3.30 -13.92 20.11
N ARG A 245 4.50 -13.60 19.61
CA ARG A 245 5.10 -12.26 19.81
C ARG A 245 4.33 -11.18 19.07
N ALA A 246 3.85 -11.48 17.87
CA ALA A 246 3.00 -10.58 17.10
C ALA A 246 1.69 -10.27 17.83
N ALA A 247 1.05 -11.29 18.44
CA ALA A 247 -0.16 -11.12 19.24
C ALA A 247 0.10 -10.32 20.53
N GLU A 248 1.21 -10.60 21.24
CA GLU A 248 1.61 -9.84 22.43
C GLU A 248 1.80 -8.36 22.11
N LEU A 249 2.60 -8.05 21.08
CA LEU A 249 2.82 -6.68 20.61
C LEU A 249 1.53 -6.01 20.15
N GLY A 250 0.60 -6.78 19.57
CA GLY A 250 -0.69 -6.24 19.14
C GLY A 250 -1.54 -5.69 20.30
N GLY A 251 -1.33 -6.20 21.52
CA GLY A 251 -1.93 -5.65 22.73
C GLY A 251 -1.05 -4.61 23.44
N SER A 252 0.27 -4.83 23.51
CA SER A 252 1.17 -3.97 24.30
C SER A 252 1.66 -2.71 23.58
N ASP A 253 1.79 -2.76 22.25
CA ASP A 253 2.21 -1.64 21.40
C ASP A 253 1.56 -1.77 20.01
N PRO A 254 0.28 -1.42 19.85
CA PRO A 254 -0.43 -1.54 18.58
C PRO A 254 0.19 -0.69 17.46
N ASP A 255 1.06 0.27 17.79
CA ASP A 255 1.79 1.15 16.87
C ASP A 255 3.26 0.77 16.71
N TYR A 256 3.61 -0.49 17.01
CA TYR A 256 4.99 -1.01 17.00
C TYR A 256 5.78 -0.64 15.74
N SER A 257 5.19 -0.79 14.55
CA SER A 257 5.91 -0.58 13.29
C SER A 257 6.01 0.90 12.93
N ILE A 258 5.04 1.73 13.36
CA ILE A 258 5.15 3.21 13.32
C ILE A 258 6.31 3.67 14.21
N ARG A 259 6.36 3.20 15.46
CA ARG A 259 7.39 3.55 16.44
C ARG A 259 8.78 3.13 15.97
N ASP A 260 8.94 1.90 15.49
CA ASP A 260 10.18 1.37 14.92
C ASP A 260 10.71 2.25 13.78
N LEU A 261 9.88 2.55 12.79
CA LEU A 261 10.28 3.35 11.63
C LEU A 261 10.68 4.77 12.03
N TYR A 262 9.88 5.41 12.89
CA TYR A 262 10.15 6.77 13.37
C TYR A 262 11.49 6.82 14.11
N ASN A 263 11.69 5.91 15.07
CA ASN A 263 12.89 5.88 15.90
C ASN A 263 14.13 5.56 15.07
N ALA A 264 14.05 4.63 14.11
CA ALA A 264 15.18 4.32 13.24
C ALA A 264 15.64 5.57 12.46
N ILE A 265 14.71 6.31 11.85
CA ILE A 265 15.04 7.53 11.09
C ILE A 265 15.54 8.64 12.01
N ALA A 266 14.90 8.86 13.15
CA ALA A 266 15.32 9.87 14.13
C ALA A 266 16.75 9.60 14.65
N ASN A 267 17.11 8.33 14.83
CA ASN A 267 18.46 7.89 15.22
C ASN A 267 19.43 7.76 14.04
N LYS A 268 19.08 8.27 12.85
CA LYS A 268 19.90 8.21 11.62
C LYS A 268 20.24 6.79 11.15
N GLN A 269 19.47 5.79 11.59
CA GLN A 269 19.52 4.42 11.12
C GLN A 269 18.60 4.26 9.91
N TYR A 270 18.92 4.99 8.85
CA TYR A 270 18.06 5.12 7.67
C TYR A 270 17.84 3.77 6.98
N PRO A 271 16.61 3.23 6.97
CA PRO A 271 16.34 2.00 6.26
C PRO A 271 16.44 2.23 4.76
N SER A 272 16.91 1.21 4.05
CA SER A 272 17.08 1.24 2.62
C SER A 272 16.69 -0.07 1.94
N TRP A 273 16.36 0.03 0.66
CA TRP A 273 16.02 -1.09 -0.20
C TRP A 273 16.75 -0.99 -1.52
N THR A 274 17.30 -2.11 -1.98
CA THR A 274 17.89 -2.21 -3.31
C THR A 274 16.80 -2.60 -4.31
N TRP A 275 16.63 -1.79 -5.34
CA TRP A 275 15.63 -1.97 -6.40
C TRP A 275 16.17 -2.81 -7.54
N TYR A 276 15.32 -3.69 -8.05
CA TYR A 276 15.58 -4.61 -9.13
C TYR A 276 14.39 -4.68 -10.09
N LEU A 277 14.68 -5.09 -11.32
CA LEU A 277 13.71 -5.52 -12.33
C LEU A 277 13.87 -7.02 -12.58
N GLN A 278 12.76 -7.70 -12.83
CA GLN A 278 12.78 -8.79 -13.82
C GLN A 278 12.30 -8.22 -15.14
N VAL A 279 12.83 -8.70 -16.26
CA VAL A 279 12.47 -8.24 -17.61
C VAL A 279 12.09 -9.44 -18.45
N MET A 280 10.96 -9.35 -19.15
CA MET A 280 10.45 -10.35 -20.09
C MET A 280 10.12 -9.64 -21.40
N THR A 281 10.58 -10.17 -22.52
CA THR A 281 10.24 -9.65 -23.85
C THR A 281 8.80 -10.01 -24.25
N PRO A 282 8.17 -9.25 -25.17
CA PRO A 282 6.86 -9.62 -25.71
C PRO A 282 6.80 -11.04 -26.27
N LYS A 283 7.87 -11.49 -26.95
CA LYS A 283 7.97 -12.85 -27.51
C LYS A 283 7.98 -13.93 -26.42
N GLU A 284 8.74 -13.72 -25.34
CA GLU A 284 8.73 -14.65 -24.20
C GLU A 284 7.34 -14.69 -23.54
N ALA A 285 6.68 -13.54 -23.42
CA ALA A 285 5.33 -13.45 -22.86
C ALA A 285 4.29 -14.25 -23.68
N GLU A 286 4.35 -14.16 -25.02
CA GLU A 286 3.47 -14.93 -25.92
C GLU A 286 3.65 -16.45 -25.80
N THR A 287 4.89 -16.90 -25.58
CA THR A 287 5.22 -18.34 -25.47
C THR A 287 5.20 -18.88 -24.04
N SER A 288 4.86 -18.03 -23.07
CA SER A 288 4.87 -18.40 -21.65
C SER A 288 3.78 -19.43 -21.35
N LYS A 289 4.16 -20.47 -20.60
CA LYS A 289 3.23 -21.53 -20.15
C LYS A 289 2.22 -21.07 -19.10
N ILE A 290 2.56 -19.99 -18.39
CA ILE A 290 1.69 -19.31 -17.44
C ILE A 290 1.32 -17.96 -18.02
N ASN A 291 0.12 -17.47 -17.74
CA ASN A 291 -0.23 -16.10 -18.09
C ASN A 291 0.74 -15.14 -17.37
N PRO A 292 1.62 -14.41 -18.08
CA PRO A 292 2.62 -13.56 -17.44
C PRO A 292 2.01 -12.32 -16.78
N PHE A 293 0.72 -12.07 -17.02
CA PHE A 293 -0.07 -10.96 -16.46
C PHE A 293 -1.01 -11.40 -15.33
N ASP A 294 -1.01 -12.69 -14.95
CA ASP A 294 -1.75 -13.17 -13.79
C ASP A 294 -0.97 -12.82 -12.50
N ILE A 295 -1.52 -11.91 -11.69
CA ILE A 295 -0.91 -11.48 -10.43
C ILE A 295 -0.80 -12.60 -9.38
N THR A 296 -1.46 -13.74 -9.54
CA THR A 296 -1.28 -14.90 -8.64
C THR A 296 -0.01 -15.70 -8.97
N LYS A 297 0.71 -15.31 -10.03
CA LYS A 297 1.92 -15.97 -10.52
C LYS A 297 3.17 -15.08 -10.34
N VAL A 298 4.26 -15.73 -9.95
CA VAL A 298 5.62 -15.16 -10.01
C VAL A 298 6.33 -15.57 -11.28
N TRP A 299 7.27 -14.74 -11.74
CA TRP A 299 8.26 -15.12 -12.72
C TRP A 299 9.46 -15.75 -12.00
N SER A 300 9.86 -16.96 -12.41
CA SER A 300 10.98 -17.65 -11.77
C SER A 300 12.25 -16.82 -11.87
N HIS A 301 12.97 -16.62 -10.75
CA HIS A 301 14.26 -15.93 -10.78
C HIS A 301 15.33 -16.68 -11.58
N ALA A 302 15.17 -18.00 -11.79
CA ALA A 302 16.10 -18.78 -12.60
C ALA A 302 15.96 -18.47 -14.09
N GLU A 303 14.74 -18.15 -14.53
CA GLU A 303 14.43 -17.82 -15.92
C GLU A 303 14.55 -16.32 -16.18
N PHE A 304 14.07 -15.50 -15.23
CA PHE A 304 14.13 -14.05 -15.29
C PHE A 304 14.90 -13.53 -14.05
N PRO A 305 16.24 -13.45 -14.09
CA PRO A 305 17.05 -12.98 -12.97
C PRO A 305 16.75 -11.53 -12.58
N LEU A 306 17.07 -11.19 -11.33
CA LEU A 306 16.96 -9.82 -10.84
C LEU A 306 18.09 -8.95 -11.41
N ILE A 307 17.71 -7.89 -12.12
CA ILE A 307 18.59 -6.88 -12.68
C ILE A 307 18.59 -5.68 -11.73
N PRO A 308 19.72 -5.30 -11.12
CA PRO A 308 19.79 -4.17 -10.22
C PRO A 308 19.50 -2.85 -10.95
N VAL A 309 18.87 -1.90 -10.25
CA VAL A 309 18.53 -0.56 -10.77
C VAL A 309 19.13 0.54 -9.91
N GLY A 310 18.86 0.49 -8.60
CA GLY A 310 19.11 1.62 -7.71
C GLY A 310 18.87 1.29 -6.24
N LYS A 311 18.95 2.30 -5.40
CA LYS A 311 18.75 2.21 -3.96
C LYS A 311 17.75 3.28 -3.50
N MET A 312 16.74 2.86 -2.75
CA MET A 312 15.85 3.78 -2.04
C MET A 312 16.28 3.88 -0.59
N VAL A 313 16.36 5.09 -0.05
CA VAL A 313 16.72 5.38 1.34
C VAL A 313 15.64 6.27 1.95
N LEU A 314 15.19 5.96 3.17
CA LEU A 314 14.26 6.80 3.93
C LEU A 314 15.03 7.49 5.06
N ASP A 315 15.18 8.81 4.94
CA ASP A 315 16.01 9.62 5.82
C ASP A 315 15.27 10.75 6.54
N ARG A 316 13.95 10.86 6.31
CA ARG A 316 13.13 11.92 6.87
C ARG A 316 11.78 11.41 7.39
N ASN A 317 11.52 11.66 8.67
CA ASN A 317 10.20 11.48 9.26
C ASN A 317 9.22 12.54 8.77
N PRO A 318 7.90 12.26 8.80
CA PRO A 318 6.89 13.27 8.50
C PRO A 318 6.95 14.41 9.53
N LYS A 319 6.71 15.65 9.09
CA LYS A 319 6.61 16.79 10.04
C LYS A 319 5.27 16.77 10.79
N ASN A 320 4.21 16.40 10.10
CA ASN A 320 2.88 16.17 10.64
C ASN A 320 2.29 14.91 10.01
N TYR A 321 1.94 13.92 10.82
CA TYR A 321 1.44 12.63 10.33
C TYR A 321 0.17 12.79 9.48
N PHE A 322 -0.80 13.60 9.92
CA PHE A 322 -2.06 13.74 9.21
C PHE A 322 -1.85 14.38 7.83
N ALA A 323 -1.11 15.49 7.77
CA ALA A 323 -0.85 16.23 6.53
C ALA A 323 0.01 15.44 5.52
N GLU A 324 1.01 14.70 5.99
CA GLU A 324 2.02 14.07 5.13
C GLU A 324 1.83 12.55 4.95
N VAL A 325 1.07 11.88 5.81
CA VAL A 325 0.86 10.41 5.77
C VAL A 325 -0.61 10.04 5.65
N GLU A 326 -1.51 10.68 6.41
CA GLU A 326 -2.94 10.35 6.27
C GLU A 326 -3.48 10.86 4.93
N GLN A 327 -3.05 12.06 4.51
CA GLN A 327 -3.51 12.70 3.28
C GLN A 327 -2.69 12.34 2.02
N ILE A 328 -1.59 11.58 2.11
CA ILE A 328 -0.85 11.16 0.93
C ILE A 328 -1.69 10.20 0.06
N ALA A 329 -1.68 10.40 -1.25
CA ALA A 329 -2.49 9.68 -2.21
C ALA A 329 -1.60 9.06 -3.29
N PHE A 330 -1.59 7.72 -3.38
CA PHE A 330 -0.82 6.98 -4.38
C PHE A 330 -1.75 6.36 -5.41
N SER A 331 -1.55 6.60 -6.70
CA SER A 331 -2.39 6.00 -7.74
C SER A 331 -1.54 5.20 -8.71
N PRO A 332 -1.81 3.90 -8.95
CA PRO A 332 -1.12 3.13 -9.99
C PRO A 332 -1.27 3.73 -11.39
N ALA A 333 -2.25 4.61 -11.62
CA ALA A 333 -2.40 5.36 -12.87
C ALA A 333 -1.42 6.54 -13.00
N HIS A 334 -0.75 6.96 -11.92
CA HIS A 334 0.32 7.94 -11.98
C HIS A 334 1.58 7.26 -12.54
N MET A 335 1.66 7.23 -13.86
CA MET A 335 2.79 6.75 -14.64
C MET A 335 3.31 7.90 -15.50
N ILE A 336 4.63 8.01 -15.60
CA ILE A 336 5.34 8.99 -16.44
C ILE A 336 5.89 8.27 -17.70
N PRO A 337 6.27 9.00 -18.76
CA PRO A 337 6.78 8.38 -19.98
C PRO A 337 7.89 7.33 -19.72
N GLY A 338 7.74 6.16 -20.32
CA GLY A 338 8.68 5.04 -20.18
C GLY A 338 8.22 3.91 -19.27
N VAL A 339 7.14 4.10 -18.50
CA VAL A 339 6.41 3.02 -17.81
C VAL A 339 4.91 3.09 -18.14
N GLU A 340 4.33 1.93 -18.39
CA GLU A 340 2.93 1.77 -18.80
C GLU A 340 2.31 0.55 -18.10
N PRO A 341 0.98 0.45 -17.99
CA PRO A 341 0.34 -0.74 -17.46
C PRO A 341 0.46 -1.92 -18.45
N SER A 342 0.44 -3.13 -17.90
CA SER A 342 0.24 -4.36 -18.69
C SER A 342 -1.24 -4.75 -18.77
N PRO A 343 -1.60 -5.79 -19.54
CA PRO A 343 -2.96 -6.36 -19.55
C PRO A 343 -3.41 -7.09 -18.27
N ASP A 344 -2.62 -7.05 -17.19
CA ASP A 344 -3.02 -7.62 -15.88
C ASP A 344 -4.37 -7.00 -15.44
N LYS A 345 -5.42 -7.84 -15.37
CA LYS A 345 -6.78 -7.38 -15.06
C LYS A 345 -6.85 -6.65 -13.72
N MET A 346 -6.13 -7.14 -12.71
CA MET A 346 -6.10 -6.49 -11.40
C MET A 346 -5.46 -5.11 -11.50
N LEU A 347 -4.34 -4.98 -12.24
CA LEU A 347 -3.73 -3.67 -12.48
C LEU A 347 -4.71 -2.72 -13.18
N GLN A 348 -5.39 -3.17 -14.23
CA GLN A 348 -6.36 -2.37 -14.97
C GLN A 348 -7.48 -1.81 -14.08
N GLY A 349 -8.06 -2.63 -13.19
CA GLY A 349 -9.06 -2.14 -12.22
C GLY A 349 -8.49 -1.10 -11.24
N ARG A 350 -7.22 -1.26 -10.84
CA ARG A 350 -6.55 -0.32 -9.94
C ARG A 350 -6.23 1.04 -10.60
N LEU A 351 -6.10 1.12 -11.93
CA LEU A 351 -5.91 2.40 -12.62
C LEU A 351 -7.08 3.36 -12.38
N PHE A 352 -8.30 2.82 -12.27
CA PHE A 352 -9.49 3.61 -11.93
C PHE A 352 -9.62 3.83 -10.41
N SER A 353 -9.61 2.74 -9.64
CA SER A 353 -10.12 2.72 -8.27
C SER A 353 -9.42 3.69 -7.30
N TYR A 354 -8.10 3.90 -7.44
CA TYR A 354 -7.35 4.73 -6.50
C TYR A 354 -7.70 6.21 -6.63
N THR A 355 -7.68 6.74 -7.85
CA THR A 355 -8.02 8.14 -8.09
C THR A 355 -9.48 8.43 -7.73
N ASP A 356 -10.38 7.47 -7.97
CA ASP A 356 -11.78 7.56 -7.56
C ASP A 356 -11.94 7.67 -6.03
N THR A 357 -11.37 6.73 -5.27
CA THR A 357 -11.48 6.77 -3.80
C THR A 357 -10.79 7.98 -3.19
N HIS A 358 -9.73 8.53 -3.81
CA HIS A 358 -9.10 9.78 -3.36
C HIS A 358 -10.00 10.99 -3.51
N ARG A 359 -10.76 11.10 -4.61
CA ARG A 359 -11.72 12.20 -4.81
C ARG A 359 -12.82 12.18 -3.75
N HIS A 360 -13.23 11.01 -3.30
CA HIS A 360 -14.15 10.86 -2.17
C HIS A 360 -13.50 11.18 -0.83
N ARG A 361 -12.37 10.54 -0.52
CA ARG A 361 -11.74 10.59 0.81
C ARG A 361 -11.10 11.93 1.15
N LEU A 362 -10.49 12.58 0.16
CA LEU A 362 -9.70 13.81 0.34
C LEU A 362 -10.33 15.03 -0.35
N GLY A 363 -11.18 14.79 -1.36
CA GLY A 363 -11.82 15.84 -2.15
C GLY A 363 -11.32 15.92 -3.58
N ALA A 364 -12.04 16.67 -4.42
CA ALA A 364 -11.77 16.77 -5.86
C ALA A 364 -10.35 17.26 -6.17
N ASN A 365 -9.84 18.20 -5.36
CA ASN A 365 -8.54 18.83 -5.52
C ASN A 365 -7.43 18.20 -4.65
N TYR A 366 -7.54 16.91 -4.28
CA TYR A 366 -6.56 16.24 -3.40
C TYR A 366 -5.11 16.30 -3.91
N ASN A 367 -4.91 16.43 -5.23
CA ASN A 367 -3.59 16.59 -5.85
C ASN A 367 -2.92 17.93 -5.52
N GLN A 368 -3.68 18.94 -5.08
CA GLN A 368 -3.15 20.24 -4.66
C GLN A 368 -2.60 20.20 -3.22
N LEU A 369 -2.92 19.17 -2.43
CA LEU A 369 -2.34 19.00 -1.10
C LEU A 369 -0.81 18.89 -1.23
N PRO A 370 -0.01 19.56 -0.36
CA PRO A 370 1.44 19.67 -0.55
C PRO A 370 2.18 18.34 -0.75
N VAL A 371 1.75 17.27 -0.08
CA VAL A 371 2.39 15.95 -0.21
C VAL A 371 2.04 15.24 -1.53
N ASN A 372 0.93 15.59 -2.16
CA ASN A 372 0.47 14.99 -3.43
C ASN A 372 0.86 15.84 -4.64
N CYS A 373 1.16 17.12 -4.43
CA CYS A 373 1.52 18.05 -5.48
C CYS A 373 2.78 17.57 -6.23
N PRO A 374 2.76 17.58 -7.58
CA PRO A 374 3.91 17.25 -8.40
C PRO A 374 4.92 18.43 -8.41
N TYR A 375 5.42 18.84 -7.25
CA TYR A 375 6.17 20.10 -7.04
C TYR A 375 7.47 20.24 -7.85
N ARG A 376 7.94 19.18 -8.51
CA ARG A 376 9.12 19.20 -9.39
C ARG A 376 8.80 19.42 -10.87
N THR A 377 7.53 19.56 -11.21
CA THR A 377 7.08 19.90 -12.56
C THR A 377 6.17 21.12 -12.51
N LYS A 378 5.94 21.73 -13.67
CA LYS A 378 4.97 22.82 -13.82
C LYS A 378 3.63 22.23 -14.26
N LEU A 379 2.65 22.22 -13.37
CA LEU A 379 1.29 21.82 -13.74
C LEU A 379 0.72 22.83 -14.75
N SER A 380 0.27 22.34 -15.91
CA SER A 380 -0.31 23.19 -16.95
C SER A 380 -1.32 22.40 -17.78
N ASN A 381 -2.60 22.67 -17.57
CA ASN A 381 -3.72 21.97 -18.21
C ASN A 381 -5.01 22.83 -18.22
N SER A 382 -6.13 22.25 -18.66
CA SER A 382 -7.44 22.91 -18.73
C SER A 382 -8.41 22.58 -17.57
N GLN A 383 -7.96 21.88 -16.52
CA GLN A 383 -8.79 21.59 -15.34
C GLN A 383 -8.91 22.85 -14.46
N ARG A 384 -10.11 23.13 -13.94
CA ARG A 384 -10.41 24.31 -13.12
C ARG A 384 -11.37 23.98 -11.98
N ASP A 385 -11.42 24.88 -11.01
CA ASP A 385 -12.41 24.99 -9.95
C ASP A 385 -12.41 23.79 -8.98
N GLY A 386 -13.59 23.42 -8.48
CA GLY A 386 -13.76 22.37 -7.49
C GLY A 386 -13.57 22.85 -6.04
N PRO A 387 -14.09 22.09 -5.05
CA PRO A 387 -13.95 22.44 -3.64
C PRO A 387 -12.49 22.50 -3.21
N MET A 388 -12.18 23.42 -2.28
CA MET A 388 -10.83 23.64 -1.72
C MET A 388 -9.75 23.88 -2.80
N ALA A 389 -10.09 24.58 -3.88
CA ALA A 389 -9.11 25.02 -4.88
C ALA A 389 -8.17 26.08 -4.28
N TYR A 390 -6.88 25.73 -4.17
CA TYR A 390 -5.80 26.65 -3.77
C TYR A 390 -5.08 27.21 -5.01
N GLU A 391 -4.80 26.34 -5.98
CA GLU A 391 -4.24 26.68 -7.28
C GLU A 391 -5.31 26.50 -8.37
N ASN A 392 -5.58 27.54 -9.16
CA ASN A 392 -6.58 27.48 -10.25
C ASN A 392 -6.05 27.98 -11.61
N GLN A 393 -4.73 28.00 -11.80
CA GLN A 393 -4.04 28.30 -13.07
C GLN A 393 -4.35 29.69 -13.68
N ASP A 394 -4.68 30.67 -12.84
CA ASP A 394 -4.91 32.09 -13.19
C ASP A 394 -5.79 32.28 -14.44
N GLY A 395 -5.40 33.20 -15.33
CA GLY A 395 -6.10 33.50 -16.58
C GLY A 395 -5.78 32.57 -17.76
N THR A 396 -5.16 31.40 -17.53
CA THR A 396 -4.80 30.46 -18.61
C THR A 396 -6.06 29.98 -19.34
N PRO A 397 -6.10 29.87 -20.69
CA PRO A 397 -7.23 29.30 -21.41
C PRO A 397 -7.67 27.94 -20.85
N ASN A 398 -8.97 27.79 -20.58
CA ASN A 398 -9.54 26.60 -19.96
C ASN A 398 -10.12 25.60 -20.97
N TYR A 399 -9.78 25.73 -22.26
CA TYR A 399 -10.23 24.85 -23.34
C TYR A 399 -9.09 24.52 -24.31
N PHE A 400 -9.21 23.39 -25.01
CA PHE A 400 -8.27 22.93 -26.03
C PHE A 400 -9.03 22.36 -27.25
N PRO A 401 -8.59 22.64 -28.49
CA PRO A 401 -7.49 23.55 -28.85
C PRO A 401 -7.88 25.03 -28.62
N ASN A 402 -6.88 25.92 -28.54
CA ASN A 402 -7.10 27.36 -28.41
C ASN A 402 -6.05 28.16 -29.21
N SER A 403 -6.37 29.41 -29.55
CA SER A 403 -5.48 30.34 -30.29
C SER A 403 -4.78 31.37 -29.38
N PHE A 404 -4.71 31.09 -28.06
CA PHE A 404 -4.29 32.05 -27.03
C PHE A 404 -3.05 31.57 -26.26
N ASN A 405 -2.18 30.79 -26.91
CA ASN A 405 -0.94 30.26 -26.35
C ASN A 405 -1.14 29.46 -25.04
N GLY A 406 -2.25 28.72 -24.95
CA GLY A 406 -2.47 27.77 -23.85
C GLY A 406 -1.60 26.51 -23.98
N PRO A 407 -1.69 25.59 -23.00
CA PRO A 407 -0.89 24.36 -22.97
C PRO A 407 -1.10 23.49 -24.22
N LEU A 408 -0.02 22.91 -24.74
CA LEU A 408 -0.02 22.02 -25.91
C LEU A 408 0.35 20.59 -25.51
N PRO A 409 -0.16 19.56 -26.22
CA PRO A 409 0.28 18.19 -26.02
C PRO A 409 1.74 17.99 -26.47
N ASP A 410 2.43 17.04 -25.83
CA ASP A 410 3.77 16.60 -26.20
C ASP A 410 3.73 15.23 -26.90
N PRO A 411 3.96 15.15 -28.23
CA PRO A 411 3.97 13.88 -28.96
C PRO A 411 5.05 12.90 -28.52
N SER A 412 6.14 13.35 -27.91
CA SER A 412 7.22 12.46 -27.44
C SER A 412 6.80 11.59 -26.24
N SER A 413 5.72 12.00 -25.57
CA SER A 413 5.06 11.29 -24.47
C SER A 413 4.00 10.27 -24.93
N ALA A 414 3.90 9.99 -26.23
CA ALA A 414 2.97 8.98 -26.75
C ALA A 414 3.19 7.60 -26.09
N THR A 415 2.07 6.92 -25.82
CA THR A 415 2.05 5.55 -25.30
C THR A 415 2.43 4.56 -26.39
N SER A 416 3.03 3.44 -25.99
CA SER A 416 3.35 2.37 -26.92
C SER A 416 2.08 1.70 -27.47
N GLN A 417 2.06 1.51 -28.78
CA GLN A 417 0.98 0.85 -29.50
C GLN A 417 1.11 -0.66 -29.37
N PHE A 418 -0.02 -1.36 -29.27
CA PHE A 418 -0.09 -2.82 -29.30
C PHE A 418 -1.40 -3.25 -29.95
N THR A 419 -1.40 -4.41 -30.58
CA THR A 419 -2.58 -5.00 -31.22
C THR A 419 -3.15 -6.08 -30.31
N VAL A 420 -4.48 -6.12 -30.19
CA VAL A 420 -5.21 -7.16 -29.47
C VAL A 420 -6.20 -7.80 -30.45
N VAL A 421 -6.28 -9.13 -30.44
CA VAL A 421 -7.22 -9.91 -31.24
C VAL A 421 -8.01 -10.82 -30.30
N GLY A 422 -9.33 -10.79 -30.40
CA GLY A 422 -10.24 -11.62 -29.60
C GLY A 422 -11.62 -10.98 -29.48
N ASP A 423 -12.57 -11.77 -28.97
CA ASP A 423 -13.94 -11.30 -28.70
C ASP A 423 -14.02 -10.54 -27.37
N VAL A 424 -14.86 -9.52 -27.33
CA VAL A 424 -15.16 -8.75 -26.12
C VAL A 424 -16.18 -9.52 -25.28
N GLU A 425 -15.69 -10.29 -24.32
CA GLU A 425 -16.51 -11.10 -23.42
C GLU A 425 -15.91 -11.20 -22.01
N ARG A 426 -16.65 -11.84 -21.10
CA ARG A 426 -16.19 -12.14 -19.73
C ARG A 426 -15.41 -13.44 -19.72
N HIS A 427 -14.10 -13.35 -19.96
CA HIS A 427 -13.18 -14.48 -19.86
C HIS A 427 -12.98 -14.90 -18.40
N GLU A 428 -13.71 -15.92 -17.95
CA GLU A 428 -13.52 -16.53 -16.63
C GLU A 428 -12.19 -17.28 -16.54
N SER A 429 -11.63 -17.41 -15.33
CA SER A 429 -10.33 -18.06 -15.12
C SER A 429 -10.33 -19.57 -15.39
N GLY A 430 -11.50 -20.20 -15.51
CA GLY A 430 -11.65 -21.62 -15.88
C GLY A 430 -10.66 -22.55 -15.17
N ASP A 431 -9.91 -23.31 -15.97
CA ASP A 431 -8.91 -24.29 -15.54
C ASP A 431 -7.49 -23.72 -15.34
N GLU A 432 -7.33 -22.39 -15.25
CA GLU A 432 -6.03 -21.78 -14.95
C GLU A 432 -5.41 -22.36 -13.66
N ASP A 433 -4.11 -22.70 -13.72
CA ASP A 433 -3.40 -23.33 -12.61
C ASP A 433 -3.43 -22.49 -11.33
N ASN A 434 -3.81 -23.12 -10.22
CA ASN A 434 -3.93 -22.50 -8.91
C ASN A 434 -2.95 -23.08 -7.88
N PHE A 435 -2.29 -24.20 -8.19
CA PHE A 435 -1.61 -25.02 -7.20
C PHE A 435 -0.13 -25.23 -7.50
N SER A 436 0.33 -25.16 -8.76
CA SER A 436 1.71 -25.56 -9.09
C SER A 436 2.75 -24.63 -8.45
N GLN A 437 2.55 -23.31 -8.51
CA GLN A 437 3.48 -22.38 -7.83
C GLN A 437 3.34 -22.39 -6.30
N ALA A 438 2.15 -22.62 -5.77
CA ALA A 438 1.95 -22.84 -4.34
C ALA A 438 2.70 -24.09 -3.85
N THR A 439 2.71 -25.15 -4.68
CA THR A 439 3.46 -26.41 -4.44
C THR A 439 4.95 -26.14 -4.42
N LEU A 440 5.47 -25.38 -5.39
CA LEU A 440 6.88 -24.98 -5.41
C LEU A 440 7.25 -24.14 -4.18
N PHE A 441 6.39 -23.20 -3.77
CA PHE A 441 6.61 -22.41 -2.56
C PHE A 441 6.70 -23.32 -1.32
N TYR A 442 5.73 -24.22 -1.12
CA TYR A 442 5.73 -25.15 0.00
C TYR A 442 6.95 -26.09 -0.03
N ARG A 443 7.19 -26.78 -1.16
CA ARG A 443 8.21 -27.85 -1.27
C ARG A 443 9.64 -27.37 -1.46
N LYS A 444 9.86 -26.22 -2.09
CA LYS A 444 11.20 -25.76 -2.51
C LYS A 444 11.64 -24.47 -1.82
N THR A 445 10.71 -23.61 -1.42
CA THR A 445 11.04 -22.34 -0.77
C THR A 445 11.07 -22.46 0.75
N LEU A 446 10.05 -23.11 1.35
CA LEU A 446 9.98 -23.25 2.80
C LEU A 446 10.85 -24.40 3.31
N LYS A 447 11.58 -24.13 4.40
CA LYS A 447 12.28 -25.13 5.22
C LYS A 447 11.27 -25.94 6.06
N ALA A 448 11.68 -27.09 6.56
CA ALA A 448 10.81 -27.98 7.35
C ALA A 448 10.14 -27.25 8.54
N GLU A 449 10.91 -26.49 9.33
CA GLU A 449 10.37 -25.71 10.46
C GLU A 449 9.40 -24.60 10.03
N GLU A 450 9.61 -23.99 8.86
CA GLU A 450 8.71 -22.97 8.32
C GLU A 450 7.39 -23.60 7.83
N ARG A 451 7.44 -24.82 7.27
CA ARG A 451 6.23 -25.59 6.91
C ARG A 451 5.41 -25.97 8.14
N LYS A 452 6.08 -26.36 9.23
CA LYS A 452 5.41 -26.65 10.51
C LYS A 452 4.68 -25.41 11.04
N ARG A 453 5.36 -24.25 11.10
CA ARG A 453 4.73 -22.98 11.51
C ARG A 453 3.60 -22.56 10.58
N LEU A 454 3.74 -22.77 9.26
CA LEU A 454 2.67 -22.53 8.30
C LEU A 454 1.41 -23.34 8.63
N ILE A 455 1.57 -24.64 8.91
CA ILE A 455 0.48 -25.54 9.32
C ILE A 455 -0.17 -25.05 10.62
N GLU A 456 0.64 -24.72 11.65
CA GLU A 456 0.17 -24.19 12.93
C GLU A 456 -0.62 -22.88 12.75
N ASN A 457 -0.12 -21.97 11.92
CA ASN A 457 -0.77 -20.68 11.65
C ASN A 457 -2.10 -20.88 10.91
N ILE A 458 -2.17 -21.74 9.88
CA ILE A 458 -3.40 -22.01 9.13
C ILE A 458 -4.42 -22.70 10.03
N SER A 459 -4.05 -23.81 10.68
CA SER A 459 -4.94 -24.56 11.58
C SER A 459 -5.45 -23.71 12.74
N GLY A 460 -4.61 -22.86 13.32
CA GLY A 460 -4.97 -21.96 14.41
C GLY A 460 -6.01 -20.91 14.04
N ASN A 461 -6.19 -20.61 12.75
CA ASN A 461 -7.22 -19.70 12.24
C ASN A 461 -8.42 -20.44 11.60
N LEU A 462 -8.17 -21.53 10.86
CA LEU A 462 -9.18 -22.32 10.18
C LEU A 462 -10.10 -23.08 11.15
N LYS A 463 -9.61 -23.40 12.35
CA LYS A 463 -10.38 -24.12 13.39
C LYS A 463 -11.71 -23.46 13.78
N ASP A 464 -11.80 -22.15 13.59
CA ASP A 464 -12.97 -21.35 13.97
C ASP A 464 -13.99 -21.23 12.84
N ALA A 465 -13.70 -21.77 11.64
CA ALA A 465 -14.65 -21.87 10.54
C ALA A 465 -15.58 -23.10 10.68
N ALA A 466 -16.70 -23.12 9.98
CA ALA A 466 -17.65 -24.23 9.93
C ALA A 466 -17.03 -25.48 9.29
N ASP A 467 -17.45 -26.66 9.74
CA ASP A 467 -16.84 -27.94 9.36
C ASP A 467 -16.77 -28.16 7.84
N PHE A 468 -17.83 -27.84 7.10
CA PHE A 468 -17.85 -27.99 5.64
C PHE A 468 -16.86 -27.04 4.93
N ILE A 469 -16.58 -25.87 5.52
CA ILE A 469 -15.59 -24.92 5.02
C ILE A 469 -14.19 -25.48 5.29
N GLN A 470 -13.95 -26.01 6.49
CA GLN A 470 -12.70 -26.66 6.85
C GLN A 470 -12.39 -27.82 5.89
N GLU A 471 -13.37 -28.68 5.61
CA GLU A 471 -13.23 -29.79 4.66
C GLU A 471 -12.88 -29.31 3.24
N ARG A 472 -13.52 -28.23 2.76
CA ARG A 472 -13.24 -27.67 1.43
C ARG A 472 -11.84 -27.06 1.37
N ALA A 473 -11.43 -26.32 2.40
CA ALA A 473 -10.08 -25.76 2.49
C ALA A 473 -9.02 -26.87 2.49
N LEU A 474 -9.21 -27.94 3.28
CA LEU A 474 -8.32 -29.11 3.30
C LEU A 474 -8.21 -29.76 1.91
N LYS A 475 -9.33 -29.93 1.18
CA LYS A 475 -9.32 -30.47 -0.19
C LYS A 475 -8.47 -29.62 -1.14
N ASN A 476 -8.52 -28.28 -1.03
CA ASN A 476 -7.66 -27.41 -1.83
C ASN A 476 -6.19 -27.54 -1.44
N PHE A 477 -5.87 -27.57 -0.14
CA PHE A 477 -4.48 -27.71 0.31
C PHE A 477 -3.87 -29.08 -0.03
N SER A 478 -4.66 -30.15 -0.07
CA SER A 478 -4.20 -31.46 -0.57
C SER A 478 -3.80 -31.45 -2.05
N LYS A 479 -4.33 -30.50 -2.86
CA LYS A 479 -3.90 -30.31 -4.26
C LYS A 479 -2.55 -29.60 -4.38
N VAL A 480 -2.12 -28.88 -3.33
CA VAL A 480 -0.76 -28.33 -3.23
C VAL A 480 0.22 -29.45 -2.93
N ASP A 481 -0.08 -30.23 -1.89
CA ASP A 481 0.75 -31.36 -1.48
C ASP A 481 -0.07 -32.28 -0.56
N GLU A 482 -0.04 -33.59 -0.83
CA GLU A 482 -0.84 -34.57 -0.08
C GLU A 482 -0.41 -34.69 1.40
N GLU A 483 0.91 -34.63 1.67
CA GLU A 483 1.45 -34.66 3.02
C GLU A 483 1.08 -33.38 3.78
N PHE A 484 1.16 -32.23 3.12
CA PHE A 484 0.69 -30.96 3.67
C PHE A 484 -0.78 -31.02 4.09
N GLY A 485 -1.66 -31.50 3.20
CA GLY A 485 -3.09 -31.66 3.51
C GLY A 485 -3.35 -32.59 4.69
N LYS A 486 -2.60 -33.71 4.77
CA LYS A 486 -2.67 -34.66 5.89
C LYS A 486 -2.23 -34.02 7.21
N LEU A 487 -1.05 -33.40 7.24
CA LEU A 487 -0.51 -32.75 8.44
C LEU A 487 -1.40 -31.60 8.91
N LEU A 488 -1.98 -30.84 7.98
CA LEU A 488 -2.92 -29.78 8.31
C LEU A 488 -4.21 -30.32 8.95
N LYS A 489 -4.74 -31.44 8.43
CA LYS A 489 -5.89 -32.13 9.04
C LYS A 489 -5.58 -32.64 10.44
N GLU A 490 -4.41 -33.24 10.64
CA GLU A 490 -3.96 -33.69 11.96
C GLU A 490 -3.86 -32.51 12.95
N ALA A 491 -3.20 -31.42 12.55
CA ALA A 491 -3.08 -30.22 13.38
C ALA A 491 -4.44 -29.61 13.74
N LEU A 492 -5.37 -29.54 12.78
CA LEU A 492 -6.71 -29.03 12.97
C LEU A 492 -7.52 -29.88 13.97
N SER A 493 -7.36 -31.21 13.94
CA SER A 493 -8.02 -32.13 14.88
C SER A 493 -7.53 -31.98 16.33
N GLN A 494 -6.34 -31.42 16.53
CA GLN A 494 -5.74 -31.18 17.85
C GLN A 494 -6.11 -29.80 18.41
N GLN A 495 -6.70 -28.92 17.60
CA GLN A 495 -7.11 -27.60 18.06
C GLN A 495 -8.39 -27.66 18.89
N THR A 496 -8.38 -27.04 20.06
CA THR A 496 -9.62 -26.76 20.80
C THR A 496 -10.30 -25.55 20.16
N ARG A 497 -11.57 -25.71 19.76
CA ARG A 497 -12.42 -24.57 19.37
C ARG A 497 -12.49 -23.59 20.53
N ALA A 498 -12.46 -22.28 20.26
CA ALA A 498 -12.89 -21.33 21.27
C ALA A 498 -14.30 -21.74 21.72
N ALA A 499 -14.54 -21.78 23.04
CA ALA A 499 -15.87 -22.11 23.56
C ALA A 499 -16.89 -21.22 22.83
N LYS A 500 -17.86 -21.83 22.14
CA LYS A 500 -19.00 -21.08 21.61
C LYS A 500 -19.53 -20.26 22.81
N PRO A 501 -19.61 -18.93 22.72
CA PRO A 501 -20.26 -18.17 23.78
C PRO A 501 -21.61 -18.82 23.99
N HIS A 502 -21.85 -19.31 25.20
CA HIS A 502 -23.11 -19.93 25.56
C HIS A 502 -24.24 -18.96 25.17
N LEU A 503 -25.22 -19.49 24.42
CA LEU A 503 -26.48 -18.82 24.07
C LEU A 503 -27.17 -18.25 25.30
#